data_AF-A0A2R7KEM8-F1
#
_entry.id   AF-A0A2R7KEM8-F1
#
_cell.length_a   1.000
_cell.length_b   1.000
_cell.length_c   1.000
_cell.angle_alpha   90.00
_cell.angle_beta   90.00
_cell.angle_gamma   90.00
#
_symmetry.space_group_name_H-M   'P 1'
#
loop_
_entity.id
_entity.type
_entity.pdbx_description
1 polymer ?
#
loop_
_entity_poly.entity_id
_entity_poly.type
_entity_poly.pdbx_seq_one_letter_code
_entity_poly.pdbx_strand_id
1 'polypeptide(L)'
;MKRSNFVKIFLAGLILPKIGFPQTKKTTGALTSNVVDPLTGQNISFSQVSLFSDGSSMSDSKCDGVLYKKVGDNYFKRNFTGGVDPKWFGAKADSITDDTKSLNASINSLPQLTSGKGTGDGCGIIELSGAAYKCDNMIQMRGGITVNGYSSEFISNGSVGVGFGHNGTSPASNSVINGLRLFMPADNPQAVAISVQNAGWVTIRDSNIVLKGDNQTGIQITGNTNPMGPYYGAINNQRIYGSAKPGSGQTGIKFKMGKANASSPGPNRWTLNGIRGIIAVDTGIDVDATDGLSGTDISLEACYNTAIRLGNIPPVYSGGISSGGVNTFNINTSAASFVNGSVLVTSGLNQGRSAQITSAKGTTVNTCLGFFPYPFSSGDNIEIYMPKTRNISFTNVNLETSPLFVDFQGGASNCIIDTSFRTQSADSIIQRRKIEKIDNVVSSRIIPFVFSGTVPAGTGKVWLETTQGASDKGGFVLPQTGWVDGLFSTGSVRTLGQPGEIKLVPYVSGTPQLDPAFLTPDSPNFGNRVKLIVKANGLNSAGRNLKVQATYTGTTVAEFVKCIVYFAIA
;
A
#
# COMPACT_ATOMS: atom_id res chain seq x y z
N MET A 1 -35.49 75.95 -38.60
CA MET A 1 -34.08 75.72 -38.20
C MET A 1 -33.49 74.57 -39.02
N LYS A 2 -32.20 74.25 -38.85
CA LYS A 2 -31.34 73.65 -39.89
C LYS A 2 -31.60 72.17 -40.22
N ARG A 3 -31.28 71.81 -41.48
CA ARG A 3 -31.22 70.44 -42.03
C ARG A 3 -30.06 69.64 -41.42
N SER A 4 -30.17 68.31 -41.35
CA SER A 4 -29.03 67.38 -41.18
C SER A 4 -28.83 66.54 -42.44
N ASN A 5 -27.58 66.21 -42.74
CA ASN A 5 -27.17 65.73 -44.07
C ASN A 5 -27.29 64.21 -44.24
N PHE A 6 -27.77 63.79 -45.41
CA PHE A 6 -27.50 62.45 -45.95
C PHE A 6 -26.06 62.39 -46.48
N VAL A 7 -25.27 61.41 -46.02
CA VAL A 7 -23.97 61.07 -46.63
C VAL A 7 -24.18 59.89 -47.58
N LYS A 8 -23.94 60.10 -48.88
CA LYS A 8 -23.83 59.01 -49.86
C LYS A 8 -22.38 58.50 -49.84
N ILE A 9 -22.18 57.23 -49.49
CA ILE A 9 -20.92 56.54 -49.76
C ILE A 9 -21.10 55.76 -51.07
N PHE A 10 -20.33 56.14 -52.09
CA PHE A 10 -20.10 55.30 -53.26
C PHE A 10 -19.16 54.16 -52.88
N LEU A 11 -19.55 52.92 -53.17
CA LEU A 11 -18.60 51.80 -53.20
C LEU A 11 -18.51 51.29 -54.65
N ALA A 12 -17.35 51.54 -55.27
CA ALA A 12 -17.05 51.05 -56.61
C ALA A 12 -16.86 49.52 -56.61
N GLY A 13 -17.06 48.90 -57.77
CA GLY A 13 -17.19 47.45 -57.89
C GLY A 13 -15.98 46.66 -57.39
N LEU A 14 -16.22 45.77 -56.43
CA LEU A 14 -15.32 44.67 -56.10
C LEU A 14 -15.75 43.44 -56.91
N ILE A 15 -14.96 43.07 -57.93
CA ILE A 15 -15.15 41.82 -58.65
C ILE A 15 -14.77 40.67 -57.71
N LEU A 16 -15.77 40.04 -57.10
CA LEU A 16 -15.55 38.82 -56.33
C LEU A 16 -15.15 37.70 -57.30
N PRO A 17 -13.99 37.05 -57.12
CA PRO A 17 -13.66 35.87 -57.90
C PRO A 17 -14.71 34.78 -57.62
N LYS A 18 -15.05 33.98 -58.63
CA LYS A 18 -15.87 32.78 -58.45
C LYS A 18 -15.20 31.87 -57.43
N ILE A 19 -15.65 31.94 -56.17
CA ILE A 19 -15.43 30.89 -55.19
C ILE A 19 -16.22 29.69 -55.72
N GLY A 20 -15.53 28.83 -56.45
CA GLY A 20 -16.04 27.50 -56.72
C GLY A 20 -16.20 26.81 -55.37
N PHE A 21 -17.43 26.72 -54.87
CA PHE A 21 -17.74 25.85 -53.77
C PHE A 21 -17.15 24.47 -54.13
N PRO A 22 -16.22 23.92 -53.34
CA PRO A 22 -15.75 22.57 -53.59
C PRO A 22 -16.98 21.68 -53.52
N GLN A 23 -17.34 21.05 -54.64
CA GLN A 23 -18.47 20.15 -54.64
C GLN A 23 -18.24 19.14 -53.53
N THR A 24 -19.19 19.03 -52.61
CA THR A 24 -19.18 18.04 -51.55
C THR A 24 -18.99 16.69 -52.22
N LYS A 25 -17.78 16.15 -52.11
CA LYS A 25 -17.39 14.88 -52.73
C LYS A 25 -18.29 13.82 -52.14
N LYS A 26 -19.36 13.49 -52.87
CA LYS A 26 -20.44 12.61 -52.44
C LYS A 26 -19.80 11.29 -52.02
N THR A 27 -19.70 11.05 -50.72
CA THR A 27 -19.06 9.88 -50.13
C THR A 27 -19.95 8.67 -50.34
N THR A 28 -19.95 8.16 -51.57
CA THR A 28 -20.46 6.84 -51.94
C THR A 28 -19.57 5.76 -51.30
N GLY A 29 -19.82 5.53 -50.00
CA GLY A 29 -19.10 4.57 -49.15
C GLY A 29 -19.87 4.17 -47.88
N ALA A 30 -21.12 4.61 -47.74
CA ALA A 30 -22.01 4.14 -46.68
C ALA A 30 -22.57 2.75 -47.05
N LEU A 31 -21.84 1.71 -46.64
CA LEU A 31 -22.25 0.33 -46.89
C LEU A 31 -23.11 -0.17 -45.73
N THR A 32 -24.40 -0.37 -46.01
CA THR A 32 -25.45 -0.93 -45.12
C THR A 32 -25.74 -0.19 -43.81
N SER A 33 -26.81 0.60 -43.83
CA SER A 33 -27.78 0.57 -42.72
C SER A 33 -28.49 -0.80 -42.69
N ASN A 34 -28.94 -1.22 -41.52
CA ASN A 34 -29.78 -2.42 -41.31
C ASN A 34 -29.09 -3.78 -41.59
N VAL A 35 -27.83 -3.95 -41.18
CA VAL A 35 -27.31 -5.32 -40.92
C VAL A 35 -27.83 -5.75 -39.55
N VAL A 36 -28.40 -6.94 -39.42
CA VAL A 36 -28.70 -7.53 -38.11
C VAL A 36 -27.43 -8.20 -37.58
N ASP A 37 -26.98 -7.80 -36.39
CA ASP A 37 -25.90 -8.43 -35.66
C ASP A 37 -26.32 -9.88 -35.31
N PRO A 38 -25.61 -10.91 -35.79
CA PRO A 38 -26.06 -12.31 -35.64
C PRO A 38 -25.92 -12.85 -34.21
N LEU A 39 -25.25 -12.13 -33.31
CA LEU A 39 -25.01 -12.54 -31.92
C LEU A 39 -25.99 -11.86 -30.95
N THR A 40 -26.40 -10.62 -31.26
CA THR A 40 -27.29 -9.82 -30.40
C THR A 40 -28.67 -9.53 -30.99
N GLY A 41 -28.90 -9.80 -32.29
CA GLY A 41 -30.14 -9.47 -32.99
C GLY A 41 -30.38 -7.97 -33.22
N GLN A 42 -29.42 -7.11 -32.87
CA GLN A 42 -29.54 -5.66 -32.99
C GLN A 42 -29.24 -5.18 -34.42
N ASN A 43 -29.94 -4.14 -34.88
CA ASN A 43 -29.59 -3.46 -36.12
C ASN A 43 -28.31 -2.64 -35.93
N ILE A 44 -27.32 -2.88 -36.79
CA ILE A 44 -26.03 -2.20 -36.82
C ILE A 44 -25.78 -1.56 -38.19
N SER A 45 -24.92 -0.55 -38.21
CA SER A 45 -24.44 0.09 -39.43
C SER A 45 -22.92 0.24 -39.39
N PHE A 46 -22.31 0.41 -40.56
CA PHE A 46 -20.86 0.58 -40.69
C PHE A 46 -20.51 1.81 -41.53
N SER A 47 -19.37 2.42 -41.23
CA SER A 47 -18.75 3.49 -42.02
C SER A 47 -17.44 3.00 -42.64
N GLN A 48 -17.20 3.30 -43.92
CA GLN A 48 -15.92 2.98 -44.56
C GLN A 48 -14.77 3.78 -43.92
N VAL A 49 -13.62 3.15 -43.71
CA VAL A 49 -12.43 3.75 -43.09
C VAL A 49 -11.16 3.34 -43.82
N SER A 50 -10.16 4.24 -43.86
CA SER A 50 -8.81 3.95 -44.34
C SER A 50 -7.76 3.92 -43.21
N LEU A 51 -8.10 4.48 -42.05
CA LEU A 51 -7.26 4.52 -40.85
C LEU A 51 -7.95 3.77 -39.70
N PHE A 52 -7.15 3.16 -38.84
CA PHE A 52 -7.58 2.56 -37.58
C PHE A 52 -7.78 3.63 -36.51
N SER A 53 -8.34 3.26 -35.36
CA SER A 53 -8.61 4.19 -34.24
C SER A 53 -7.37 4.83 -33.61
N ASP A 54 -6.16 4.29 -33.86
CA ASP A 54 -4.88 4.90 -33.46
C ASP A 54 -4.31 5.86 -34.52
N GLY A 55 -5.01 6.08 -35.64
CA GLY A 55 -4.58 6.91 -36.76
C GLY A 55 -3.67 6.23 -37.79
N SER A 56 -3.23 4.99 -37.55
CA SER A 56 -2.40 4.25 -38.52
C SER A 56 -3.25 3.49 -39.55
N SER A 57 -2.74 3.30 -40.78
CA SER A 57 -3.47 2.72 -41.90
C SER A 57 -4.15 1.38 -41.59
N MET A 58 -5.35 1.15 -42.12
CA MET A 58 -6.04 -0.14 -41.99
C MET A 58 -5.32 -1.27 -42.72
N SER A 59 -5.46 -2.47 -42.17
CA SER A 59 -4.93 -3.73 -42.69
C SER A 59 -5.84 -4.88 -42.28
N ASP A 60 -5.80 -6.01 -43.01
CA ASP A 60 -6.56 -7.23 -42.67
C ASP A 60 -6.30 -7.69 -41.22
N SER A 61 -5.07 -7.53 -40.72
CA SER A 61 -4.67 -7.84 -39.33
C SER A 61 -5.35 -6.99 -38.24
N LYS A 62 -6.08 -5.92 -38.63
CA LYS A 62 -6.88 -5.07 -37.73
C LYS A 62 -8.38 -5.34 -37.84
N CYS A 63 -8.79 -6.31 -38.67
CA CYS A 63 -10.19 -6.70 -38.80
C CYS A 63 -10.50 -7.81 -37.79
N ASP A 64 -11.28 -7.48 -36.77
CA ASP A 64 -11.82 -8.43 -35.77
C ASP A 64 -13.14 -9.08 -36.22
N GLY A 65 -13.75 -8.59 -37.31
CA GLY A 65 -15.05 -9.04 -37.82
C GLY A 65 -16.28 -8.43 -37.13
N VAL A 66 -16.07 -7.68 -36.04
CA VAL A 66 -17.11 -7.15 -35.13
C VAL A 66 -17.15 -5.63 -35.15
N LEU A 67 -16.05 -4.98 -34.75
CA LEU A 67 -15.85 -3.53 -34.83
C LEU A 67 -15.23 -3.13 -36.16
N TYR A 68 -14.30 -3.92 -36.68
CA TYR A 68 -13.61 -3.66 -37.94
C TYR A 68 -13.69 -4.88 -38.86
N LYS A 69 -14.20 -4.69 -40.07
CA LYS A 69 -14.31 -5.75 -41.07
C LYS A 69 -13.91 -5.27 -42.46
N LYS A 70 -13.45 -6.21 -43.29
CA LYS A 70 -13.17 -6.01 -44.71
C LYS A 70 -14.33 -6.52 -45.55
N VAL A 71 -14.74 -5.77 -46.57
CA VAL A 71 -15.75 -6.17 -47.56
C VAL A 71 -15.23 -5.77 -48.93
N GLY A 72 -14.87 -6.77 -49.75
CA GLY A 72 -14.04 -6.54 -50.94
C GLY A 72 -12.68 -5.93 -50.54
N ASP A 73 -12.26 -4.89 -51.26
CA ASP A 73 -11.00 -4.18 -50.99
C ASP A 73 -11.12 -3.06 -49.93
N ASN A 74 -12.31 -2.87 -49.36
CA ASN A 74 -12.62 -1.75 -48.47
C ASN A 74 -12.76 -2.20 -47.01
N TYR A 75 -12.28 -1.37 -46.08
CA TYR A 75 -12.44 -1.59 -44.63
C TYR A 75 -13.58 -0.75 -44.06
N PHE A 76 -14.25 -1.31 -43.05
CA PHE A 76 -15.46 -0.77 -42.46
C PHE A 76 -15.40 -0.84 -40.94
N LYS A 77 -15.78 0.25 -40.27
CA LYS A 77 -15.90 0.36 -38.82
C LYS A 77 -17.38 0.33 -38.40
N ARG A 78 -17.73 -0.43 -37.37
CA ARG A 78 -19.07 -0.45 -36.74
C ARG A 78 -19.37 0.93 -36.16
N ASN A 79 -20.55 1.46 -36.48
CA ASN A 79 -21.06 2.68 -35.88
C ASN A 79 -21.73 2.32 -34.55
N PHE A 80 -21.26 2.89 -33.44
CA PHE A 80 -21.84 2.76 -32.11
C PHE A 80 -21.54 4.02 -31.28
N THR A 81 -22.27 4.17 -30.17
CA THR A 81 -22.11 5.24 -29.18
C THR A 81 -21.94 4.60 -27.81
N GLY A 82 -21.05 5.13 -26.97
CA GLY A 82 -20.68 4.50 -25.70
C GLY A 82 -19.49 3.56 -25.86
N GLY A 83 -19.41 2.54 -25.01
CA GLY A 83 -18.37 1.52 -25.05
C GLY A 83 -18.69 0.34 -25.96
N VAL A 84 -17.77 -0.63 -25.93
CA VAL A 84 -17.86 -1.89 -26.66
C VAL A 84 -18.46 -2.96 -25.73
N ASP A 85 -19.53 -3.61 -26.18
CA ASP A 85 -20.19 -4.69 -25.42
C ASP A 85 -19.56 -6.06 -25.76
N PRO A 86 -19.10 -6.84 -24.77
CA PRO A 86 -18.60 -8.21 -25.00
C PRO A 86 -19.61 -9.17 -25.66
N LYS A 87 -20.93 -8.88 -25.60
CA LYS A 87 -21.96 -9.65 -26.31
C LYS A 87 -21.81 -9.59 -27.82
N TRP A 88 -21.24 -8.50 -28.37
CA TRP A 88 -20.88 -8.40 -29.79
C TRP A 88 -19.77 -9.38 -30.20
N PHE A 89 -19.05 -9.95 -29.23
CA PHE A 89 -18.02 -10.98 -29.39
C PHE A 89 -18.50 -12.37 -28.96
N GLY A 90 -19.79 -12.51 -28.66
CA GLY A 90 -20.44 -13.79 -28.37
C GLY A 90 -20.66 -14.09 -26.88
N ALA A 91 -20.34 -13.15 -25.97
CA ALA A 91 -20.62 -13.33 -24.55
C ALA A 91 -22.13 -13.53 -24.30
N LYS A 92 -22.49 -14.39 -23.34
CA LYS A 92 -23.87 -14.68 -22.94
C LYS A 92 -24.28 -13.89 -21.70
N ALA A 93 -23.36 -13.71 -20.74
CA ALA A 93 -23.62 -13.07 -19.46
C ALA A 93 -24.81 -13.69 -18.68
N ASP A 94 -24.87 -15.02 -18.71
CA ASP A 94 -25.92 -15.89 -18.15
C ASP A 94 -25.49 -16.60 -16.85
N SER A 95 -24.34 -16.25 -16.27
CA SER A 95 -23.65 -16.93 -15.14
C SER A 95 -23.18 -18.37 -15.37
N ILE A 96 -23.43 -18.97 -16.54
CA ILE A 96 -23.25 -20.40 -16.82
C ILE A 96 -22.19 -20.64 -17.91
N THR A 97 -22.28 -19.89 -18.99
CA THR A 97 -21.37 -19.95 -20.15
C THR A 97 -20.04 -19.27 -19.83
N ASP A 98 -18.90 -19.86 -20.23
CA ASP A 98 -17.60 -19.20 -20.11
C ASP A 98 -17.46 -18.05 -21.12
N ASP A 99 -17.57 -16.82 -20.62
CA ASP A 99 -17.46 -15.58 -21.39
C ASP A 99 -16.01 -15.11 -21.56
N THR A 100 -15.01 -15.81 -20.97
CA THR A 100 -13.59 -15.41 -20.96
C THR A 100 -13.10 -15.01 -22.36
N LYS A 101 -13.38 -15.85 -23.36
CA LYS A 101 -12.92 -15.63 -24.74
C LYS A 101 -13.51 -14.36 -25.34
N SER A 102 -14.80 -14.12 -25.14
CA SER A 102 -15.53 -12.98 -25.69
C SER A 102 -15.13 -11.66 -25.04
N LEU A 103 -14.92 -11.67 -23.72
CA LEU A 103 -14.39 -10.52 -22.97
C LEU A 103 -12.95 -10.16 -23.37
N ASN A 104 -12.05 -11.15 -23.46
CA ASN A 104 -10.69 -10.90 -23.94
C ASN A 104 -10.68 -10.46 -25.41
N ALA A 105 -11.58 -10.98 -26.26
CA ALA A 105 -11.73 -10.51 -27.64
C ALA A 105 -12.20 -9.04 -27.71
N SER A 106 -13.16 -8.63 -26.88
CA SER A 106 -13.60 -7.23 -26.85
C SER A 106 -12.47 -6.29 -26.38
N ILE A 107 -11.69 -6.65 -25.37
CA ILE A 107 -10.51 -5.88 -24.93
C ILE A 107 -9.43 -5.84 -26.03
N ASN A 108 -9.25 -6.93 -26.78
CA ASN A 108 -8.26 -7.00 -27.86
C ASN A 108 -8.66 -6.19 -29.11
N SER A 109 -9.96 -5.99 -29.36
CA SER A 109 -10.48 -5.17 -30.47
C SER A 109 -10.17 -3.67 -30.35
N LEU A 110 -9.97 -3.19 -29.12
CA LEU A 110 -9.68 -1.79 -28.83
C LEU A 110 -8.18 -1.48 -29.05
N PRO A 111 -7.83 -0.25 -29.47
CA PRO A 111 -6.44 0.17 -29.55
C PRO A 111 -5.81 0.20 -28.16
N GLN A 112 -4.52 -0.15 -28.07
CA GLN A 112 -3.75 -0.16 -26.82
C GLN A 112 -2.82 1.04 -26.75
N LEU A 113 -2.74 1.69 -25.58
CA LEU A 113 -1.68 2.65 -25.30
C LEU A 113 -0.34 1.92 -25.16
N THR A 114 0.44 1.92 -26.24
CA THR A 114 1.85 1.49 -26.23
C THR A 114 2.71 2.58 -25.59
N SER A 115 2.74 2.61 -24.26
CA SER A 115 3.70 3.32 -23.39
C SER A 115 4.07 4.78 -23.73
N GLY A 116 3.64 5.72 -22.88
CA GLY A 116 4.43 6.93 -22.62
C GLY A 116 3.90 8.27 -23.14
N LYS A 117 2.72 8.34 -23.76
CA LYS A 117 2.06 9.62 -24.09
C LYS A 117 0.56 9.57 -23.82
N GLY A 118 0.06 10.57 -23.07
CA GLY A 118 -1.36 10.81 -22.83
C GLY A 118 -1.79 10.62 -21.38
N THR A 119 -2.14 11.73 -20.72
CA THR A 119 -2.93 11.79 -19.48
C THR A 119 -4.44 11.84 -19.78
N GLY A 120 -4.85 11.26 -20.91
CA GLY A 120 -6.25 11.18 -21.32
C GLY A 120 -6.86 9.86 -20.89
N ASP A 121 -8.15 9.88 -20.54
CA ASP A 121 -8.94 8.68 -20.31
C ASP A 121 -8.86 7.73 -21.54
N GLY A 122 -9.02 6.43 -21.25
CA GLY A 122 -8.50 5.34 -22.08
C GLY A 122 -8.81 5.35 -23.59
N CYS A 123 -7.91 4.72 -24.35
CA CYS A 123 -8.07 4.36 -25.76
C CYS A 123 -9.34 3.56 -26.10
N GLY A 124 -10.04 3.00 -25.11
CA GLY A 124 -11.39 2.52 -25.29
C GLY A 124 -12.07 2.09 -23.99
N ILE A 125 -13.39 1.94 -24.07
CA ILE A 125 -14.26 1.55 -22.97
C ILE A 125 -14.94 0.23 -23.34
N ILE A 126 -14.89 -0.75 -22.43
CA ILE A 126 -15.75 -1.93 -22.42
C ILE A 126 -16.93 -1.64 -21.49
N GLU A 127 -18.15 -1.91 -21.95
CA GLU A 127 -19.36 -1.76 -21.14
C GLU A 127 -20.02 -3.12 -20.93
N LEU A 128 -20.09 -3.55 -19.68
CA LEU A 128 -20.77 -4.78 -19.30
C LEU A 128 -22.27 -4.49 -19.21
N SER A 129 -23.04 -5.02 -20.18
CA SER A 129 -24.51 -4.86 -20.27
C SER A 129 -25.27 -6.10 -19.79
N GLY A 130 -24.55 -7.12 -19.29
CA GLY A 130 -25.08 -8.41 -18.85
C GLY A 130 -25.41 -8.47 -17.37
N ALA A 131 -26.18 -9.49 -16.97
CA ALA A 131 -26.45 -9.76 -15.57
C ALA A 131 -25.20 -10.30 -14.87
N ALA A 132 -24.61 -11.38 -15.40
CA ALA A 132 -23.51 -12.08 -14.76
C ALA A 132 -22.58 -12.76 -15.79
N TYR A 133 -21.35 -12.30 -15.92
CA TYR A 133 -20.33 -12.91 -16.78
C TYR A 133 -19.54 -13.95 -15.97
N LYS A 134 -19.55 -15.22 -16.40
CA LYS A 134 -18.69 -16.26 -15.83
C LYS A 134 -17.40 -16.35 -16.63
N CYS A 135 -16.26 -16.39 -15.96
CA CYS A 135 -14.94 -16.49 -16.58
C CYS A 135 -14.14 -17.60 -15.92
N ASP A 136 -13.91 -18.69 -16.65
CA ASP A 136 -13.08 -19.81 -16.18
C ASP A 136 -11.58 -19.52 -16.29
N ASN A 137 -11.17 -18.45 -16.99
CA ASN A 137 -9.79 -17.97 -17.04
C ASN A 137 -9.70 -16.46 -16.78
N MET A 138 -8.48 -15.95 -16.65
CA MET A 138 -8.18 -14.54 -16.41
C MET A 138 -8.61 -13.62 -17.56
N ILE A 139 -9.19 -12.48 -17.22
CA ILE A 139 -9.40 -11.36 -18.14
C ILE A 139 -8.15 -10.48 -18.14
N GLN A 140 -7.52 -10.39 -19.30
CA GLN A 140 -6.25 -9.73 -19.51
C GLN A 140 -6.47 -8.26 -19.90
N MET A 141 -6.26 -7.36 -18.93
CA MET A 141 -6.29 -5.92 -19.20
C MET A 141 -5.13 -5.51 -20.11
N ARG A 142 -5.41 -4.56 -21.00
CA ARG A 142 -4.44 -3.90 -21.89
C ARG A 142 -4.35 -2.42 -21.56
N GLY A 143 -3.20 -1.82 -21.82
CA GLY A 143 -2.94 -0.42 -21.50
C GLY A 143 -3.93 0.54 -22.18
N GLY A 144 -4.52 1.45 -21.40
CA GLY A 144 -5.50 2.41 -21.89
C GLY A 144 -6.93 1.87 -22.01
N ILE A 145 -7.27 0.74 -21.39
CA ILE A 145 -8.64 0.21 -21.44
C ILE A 145 -9.37 0.44 -20.10
N THR A 146 -10.59 0.97 -20.20
CA THR A 146 -11.55 1.07 -19.10
C THR A 146 -12.60 -0.04 -19.23
N VAL A 147 -12.86 -0.81 -18.17
CA VAL A 147 -14.04 -1.69 -18.09
C VAL A 147 -15.03 -1.10 -17.10
N ASN A 148 -16.21 -0.72 -17.59
CA ASN A 148 -17.35 -0.28 -16.81
C ASN A 148 -18.26 -1.49 -16.53
N GLY A 149 -18.36 -1.87 -15.26
CA GLY A 149 -19.18 -2.98 -14.81
C GLY A 149 -20.66 -2.66 -14.66
N TYR A 150 -21.04 -1.41 -14.34
CA TYR A 150 -22.43 -1.01 -14.06
C TYR A 150 -23.19 -1.94 -13.09
N SER A 151 -22.51 -2.53 -12.10
CA SER A 151 -23.03 -3.59 -11.21
C SER A 151 -23.27 -4.98 -11.83
N SER A 152 -22.86 -5.25 -13.07
CA SER A 152 -22.75 -6.62 -13.60
C SER A 152 -21.93 -7.49 -12.66
N GLU A 153 -22.41 -8.71 -12.45
CA GLU A 153 -21.68 -9.71 -11.71
C GLU A 153 -20.59 -10.34 -12.58
N PHE A 154 -19.47 -10.64 -11.97
CA PHE A 154 -18.30 -11.21 -12.60
C PHE A 154 -17.82 -12.39 -11.75
N ILE A 155 -18.14 -13.61 -12.20
CA ILE A 155 -17.82 -14.84 -11.47
C ILE A 155 -16.53 -15.39 -12.07
N SER A 156 -15.45 -15.44 -11.27
CA SER A 156 -14.17 -15.94 -11.77
C SER A 156 -13.77 -17.25 -11.12
N ASN A 157 -13.72 -18.31 -11.92
CA ASN A 157 -13.22 -19.61 -11.49
C ASN A 157 -11.69 -19.74 -11.74
N GLY A 158 -11.09 -18.77 -12.43
CA GLY A 158 -9.64 -18.72 -12.68
C GLY A 158 -8.82 -18.34 -11.44
N SER A 159 -7.53 -18.71 -11.42
CA SER A 159 -6.61 -18.33 -10.34
C SER A 159 -6.35 -16.83 -10.23
N VAL A 160 -6.64 -16.08 -11.31
CA VAL A 160 -6.73 -14.62 -11.32
C VAL A 160 -8.00 -14.23 -12.07
N GLY A 161 -8.82 -13.35 -11.50
CA GLY A 161 -10.00 -12.80 -12.16
C GLY A 161 -9.65 -11.77 -13.23
N VAL A 162 -9.13 -10.62 -12.80
CA VAL A 162 -8.68 -9.53 -13.70
C VAL A 162 -7.18 -9.30 -13.53
N GLY A 163 -6.43 -9.40 -14.62
CA GLY A 163 -4.97 -9.26 -14.64
C GLY A 163 -4.48 -8.03 -15.39
N PHE A 164 -3.73 -7.16 -14.72
CA PHE A 164 -3.02 -6.03 -15.31
C PHE A 164 -1.54 -6.35 -15.46
N GLY A 165 -1.14 -6.77 -16.66
CA GLY A 165 0.26 -7.15 -16.93
C GLY A 165 0.73 -8.35 -16.09
N HIS A 166 -0.20 -9.24 -15.72
CA HIS A 166 0.08 -10.40 -14.88
C HIS A 166 1.06 -11.37 -15.58
N ASN A 167 1.93 -12.03 -14.83
CA ASN A 167 3.00 -12.91 -15.33
C ASN A 167 3.94 -12.28 -16.38
N GLY A 168 4.05 -10.94 -16.41
CA GLY A 168 4.95 -10.24 -17.34
C GLY A 168 4.42 -10.14 -18.77
N THR A 169 3.11 -10.36 -18.99
CA THR A 169 2.45 -10.02 -20.26
C THR A 169 2.60 -8.53 -20.59
N SER A 170 2.16 -8.13 -21.79
CA SER A 170 2.12 -6.74 -22.27
C SER A 170 1.69 -5.73 -21.18
N PRO A 171 2.38 -4.58 -21.03
CA PRO A 171 2.06 -3.59 -20.01
C PRO A 171 0.61 -3.09 -20.07
N ALA A 172 -0.04 -3.02 -18.91
CA ALA A 172 -1.45 -2.64 -18.77
C ALA A 172 -1.65 -1.25 -18.13
N SER A 173 -0.80 -0.28 -18.49
CA SER A 173 -0.81 1.06 -17.89
C SER A 173 -1.98 1.96 -18.32
N ASN A 174 -2.38 2.95 -17.49
CA ASN A 174 -3.53 3.84 -17.72
C ASN A 174 -4.85 3.08 -17.92
N SER A 175 -5.05 1.99 -17.18
CA SER A 175 -6.21 1.11 -17.33
C SER A 175 -7.12 1.19 -16.10
N VAL A 176 -8.43 1.10 -16.30
CA VAL A 176 -9.43 1.34 -15.26
C VAL A 176 -10.39 0.17 -15.12
N ILE A 177 -10.63 -0.26 -13.89
CA ILE A 177 -11.79 -1.09 -13.50
C ILE A 177 -12.74 -0.22 -12.70
N ASN A 178 -14.02 -0.20 -13.09
CA ASN A 178 -15.02 0.72 -12.56
C ASN A 178 -16.35 -0.02 -12.33
N GLY A 179 -16.79 -0.19 -11.08
CA GLY A 179 -18.14 -0.68 -10.78
C GLY A 179 -18.40 -2.17 -11.03
N LEU A 180 -17.40 -3.05 -10.87
CA LEU A 180 -17.58 -4.51 -10.95
C LEU A 180 -18.11 -5.11 -9.64
N ARG A 181 -18.88 -6.21 -9.74
CA ARG A 181 -19.15 -7.12 -8.62
C ARG A 181 -18.43 -8.44 -8.86
N LEU A 182 -17.23 -8.57 -8.29
CA LEU A 182 -16.32 -9.70 -8.53
C LEU A 182 -16.53 -10.79 -7.47
N PHE A 183 -16.88 -11.99 -7.90
CA PHE A 183 -17.12 -13.15 -7.04
C PHE A 183 -16.08 -14.23 -7.30
N MET A 184 -15.29 -14.55 -6.28
CA MET A 184 -14.37 -15.69 -6.26
C MET A 184 -15.07 -16.87 -5.55
N PRO A 185 -15.26 -18.02 -6.22
CA PRO A 185 -15.90 -19.21 -5.66
C PRO A 185 -15.00 -19.93 -4.64
N ALA A 186 -15.52 -20.92 -3.94
CA ALA A 186 -14.82 -21.57 -2.83
C ALA A 186 -13.79 -22.63 -3.25
N ASP A 187 -13.93 -23.16 -4.46
CA ASP A 187 -13.17 -24.27 -5.05
C ASP A 187 -11.79 -23.87 -5.60
N ASN A 188 -11.48 -22.57 -5.70
CA ASN A 188 -10.17 -22.06 -6.12
C ASN A 188 -9.41 -21.41 -4.94
N PRO A 189 -8.73 -22.21 -4.09
CA PRO A 189 -7.92 -21.67 -3.00
C PRO A 189 -6.72 -20.88 -3.56
N GLN A 190 -6.28 -19.84 -2.85
CA GLN A 190 -5.20 -18.93 -3.28
C GLN A 190 -5.51 -18.04 -4.50
N ALA A 191 -6.73 -18.07 -5.05
CA ALA A 191 -7.12 -17.21 -6.17
C ALA A 191 -7.07 -15.71 -5.83
N VAL A 192 -6.83 -14.87 -6.84
CA VAL A 192 -6.74 -13.41 -6.72
C VAL A 192 -7.83 -12.75 -7.57
N ALA A 193 -8.74 -11.99 -6.97
CA ALA A 193 -9.81 -11.35 -7.74
C ALA A 193 -9.27 -10.31 -8.73
N ILE A 194 -8.34 -9.44 -8.30
CA ILE A 194 -7.65 -8.48 -9.16
C ILE A 194 -6.13 -8.53 -8.92
N SER A 195 -5.35 -8.84 -9.95
CA SER A 195 -3.87 -8.84 -9.89
C SER A 195 -3.26 -7.74 -10.75
N VAL A 196 -2.34 -6.97 -10.18
CA VAL A 196 -1.53 -5.97 -10.90
C VAL A 196 -0.06 -6.31 -10.76
N GLN A 197 0.70 -6.31 -11.87
CA GLN A 197 2.13 -6.61 -11.84
C GLN A 197 2.93 -5.74 -12.84
N ASN A 198 2.70 -5.90 -14.15
CA ASN A 198 3.33 -5.08 -15.19
C ASN A 198 2.39 -3.95 -15.64
N ALA A 199 2.23 -2.91 -14.83
CA ALA A 199 1.39 -1.76 -15.16
C ALA A 199 1.79 -0.49 -14.38
N GLY A 200 1.33 0.68 -14.83
CA GLY A 200 1.37 1.91 -14.05
C GLY A 200 0.11 2.75 -14.27
N TRP A 201 -0.25 3.64 -13.34
CA TRP A 201 -1.47 4.46 -13.44
C TRP A 201 -2.75 3.61 -13.59
N VAL A 202 -2.78 2.44 -12.93
CA VAL A 202 -3.97 1.59 -12.86
C VAL A 202 -4.94 2.15 -11.83
N THR A 203 -6.22 2.29 -12.18
CA THR A 203 -7.27 2.67 -11.23
C THR A 203 -8.27 1.54 -11.05
N ILE A 204 -8.49 1.13 -9.80
CA ILE A 204 -9.53 0.16 -9.43
C ILE A 204 -10.53 0.93 -8.56
N ARG A 205 -11.75 1.16 -9.06
CA ARG A 205 -12.75 1.97 -8.36
C ARG A 205 -14.15 1.37 -8.30
N ASP A 206 -14.91 1.81 -7.30
CA ASP A 206 -16.35 1.60 -7.15
C ASP A 206 -16.82 0.13 -7.14
N SER A 207 -15.91 -0.80 -6.87
CA SER A 207 -16.13 -2.24 -7.05
C SER A 207 -16.37 -2.97 -5.73
N ASN A 208 -17.16 -4.04 -5.79
CA ASN A 208 -17.41 -4.97 -4.70
C ASN A 208 -16.71 -6.29 -5.02
N ILE A 209 -15.96 -6.86 -4.08
CA ILE A 209 -15.26 -8.14 -4.24
C ILE A 209 -15.70 -9.10 -3.14
N VAL A 210 -15.98 -10.36 -3.47
CA VAL A 210 -16.40 -11.42 -2.55
C VAL A 210 -15.48 -12.62 -2.68
N LEU A 211 -14.88 -13.05 -1.58
CA LEU A 211 -13.93 -14.16 -1.47
C LEU A 211 -14.55 -15.32 -0.70
N LYS A 212 -14.85 -16.43 -1.36
CA LYS A 212 -15.46 -17.62 -0.73
C LYS A 212 -14.46 -18.72 -0.36
N GLY A 213 -13.30 -18.76 -1.02
CA GLY A 213 -12.28 -19.80 -0.85
C GLY A 213 -11.16 -19.40 0.12
N ASP A 214 -10.54 -20.40 0.75
CA ASP A 214 -9.38 -20.19 1.62
C ASP A 214 -8.18 -19.61 0.85
N ASN A 215 -7.39 -18.78 1.53
CA ASN A 215 -6.18 -18.10 1.05
C ASN A 215 -6.37 -17.13 -0.12
N GLN A 216 -7.62 -16.85 -0.50
CA GLN A 216 -7.93 -15.91 -1.58
C GLN A 216 -7.54 -14.47 -1.22
N THR A 217 -7.18 -13.69 -2.24
CA THR A 217 -6.85 -12.26 -2.11
C THR A 217 -7.79 -11.41 -2.97
N GLY A 218 -8.31 -10.31 -2.40
CA GLY A 218 -9.15 -9.36 -3.13
C GLY A 218 -8.35 -8.63 -4.20
N ILE A 219 -7.43 -7.76 -3.80
CA ILE A 219 -6.56 -7.01 -4.71
C ILE A 219 -5.11 -7.31 -4.38
N GLN A 220 -4.34 -7.88 -5.32
CA GLN A 220 -2.91 -8.13 -5.16
C GLN A 220 -2.09 -7.29 -6.14
N ILE A 221 -1.28 -6.38 -5.61
CA ILE A 221 -0.33 -5.56 -6.34
C ILE A 221 1.07 -6.15 -6.11
N THR A 222 1.70 -6.72 -7.15
CA THR A 222 2.96 -7.47 -7.03
C THR A 222 4.11 -6.76 -7.73
N GLY A 223 5.21 -6.49 -7.03
CA GLY A 223 6.40 -5.89 -7.63
C GLY A 223 7.01 -6.74 -8.78
N ASN A 224 7.61 -6.09 -9.77
CA ASN A 224 8.26 -6.74 -10.91
C ASN A 224 9.62 -6.07 -11.25
N THR A 225 10.55 -6.88 -11.75
CA THR A 225 11.90 -6.49 -12.19
C THR A 225 11.92 -5.94 -13.61
N ASN A 226 11.12 -6.51 -14.51
CA ASN A 226 11.20 -6.23 -15.94
C ASN A 226 9.80 -6.22 -16.60
N PRO A 227 9.30 -5.05 -17.04
CA PRO A 227 9.78 -3.74 -16.65
C PRO A 227 9.58 -3.53 -15.14
N MET A 228 10.26 -2.52 -14.58
CA MET A 228 10.02 -2.10 -13.20
C MET A 228 8.55 -1.69 -13.01
N GLY A 229 7.91 -2.13 -11.93
CA GLY A 229 6.52 -1.77 -11.63
C GLY A 229 5.90 -2.62 -10.52
N PRO A 230 4.62 -2.39 -10.17
CA PRO A 230 3.75 -1.37 -10.74
C PRO A 230 3.75 -0.04 -9.97
N TYR A 231 3.55 1.08 -10.68
CA TYR A 231 3.69 2.44 -10.14
C TYR A 231 2.41 3.28 -10.26
N TYR A 232 2.23 4.27 -9.37
CA TYR A 232 1.24 5.35 -9.53
C TYR A 232 -0.22 4.89 -9.63
N GLY A 233 -0.57 3.73 -9.07
CA GLY A 233 -1.94 3.21 -9.11
C GLY A 233 -2.83 3.71 -7.97
N ALA A 234 -4.14 3.60 -8.14
CA ALA A 234 -5.15 4.02 -7.17
C ALA A 234 -6.20 2.93 -6.92
N ILE A 235 -6.58 2.75 -5.66
CA ILE A 235 -7.62 1.83 -5.20
C ILE A 235 -8.67 2.65 -4.45
N ASN A 236 -9.81 2.91 -5.08
CA ASN A 236 -10.79 3.89 -4.60
C ASN A 236 -12.17 3.24 -4.36
N ASN A 237 -12.90 3.69 -3.34
CA ASN A 237 -14.29 3.31 -3.08
C ASN A 237 -14.58 1.79 -3.03
N GLN A 238 -13.56 0.98 -2.69
CA GLN A 238 -13.66 -0.48 -2.72
C GLN A 238 -14.43 -1.03 -1.53
N ARG A 239 -14.99 -2.22 -1.72
CA ARG A 239 -15.62 -3.02 -0.68
C ARG A 239 -15.26 -4.48 -0.89
N ILE A 240 -14.63 -5.12 0.08
CA ILE A 240 -14.10 -6.49 -0.03
C ILE A 240 -14.66 -7.32 1.12
N TYR A 241 -15.30 -8.44 0.79
CA TYR A 241 -15.89 -9.39 1.75
C TYR A 241 -15.14 -10.71 1.68
N GLY A 242 -14.70 -11.21 2.84
CA GLY A 242 -14.25 -12.58 3.02
C GLY A 242 -15.39 -13.56 3.30
N SER A 243 -15.00 -14.78 3.67
CA SER A 243 -15.86 -15.93 3.94
C SER A 243 -16.39 -16.00 5.38
N ALA A 244 -16.03 -15.03 6.22
CA ALA A 244 -16.32 -15.02 7.67
C ALA A 244 -15.76 -16.22 8.46
N LYS A 245 -14.71 -16.85 7.92
CA LYS A 245 -14.01 -18.00 8.52
C LYS A 245 -12.63 -17.56 9.05
N PRO A 246 -12.42 -17.50 10.38
CA PRO A 246 -11.10 -17.30 10.98
C PRO A 246 -10.12 -18.39 10.57
N GLY A 247 -8.88 -18.02 10.28
CA GLY A 247 -7.84 -18.96 9.84
C GLY A 247 -7.99 -19.39 8.38
N SER A 248 -8.87 -18.75 7.60
CA SER A 248 -9.01 -19.00 6.16
C SER A 248 -7.80 -18.57 5.35
N GLY A 249 -6.90 -17.73 5.89
CA GLY A 249 -5.78 -17.13 5.17
C GLY A 249 -6.17 -16.01 4.19
N GLN A 250 -7.45 -15.62 4.13
CA GLN A 250 -7.94 -14.62 3.19
C GLN A 250 -7.34 -13.23 3.45
N THR A 251 -7.03 -12.50 2.38
CA THR A 251 -6.46 -11.14 2.45
C THR A 251 -7.29 -10.15 1.63
N GLY A 252 -7.61 -8.98 2.18
CA GLY A 252 -8.34 -7.94 1.46
C GLY A 252 -7.52 -7.31 0.34
N ILE A 253 -6.50 -6.54 0.72
CA ILE A 253 -5.56 -5.89 -0.21
C ILE A 253 -4.13 -6.33 0.15
N LYS A 254 -3.36 -6.82 -0.83
CA LYS A 254 -1.96 -7.24 -0.66
C LYS A 254 -1.00 -6.50 -1.58
N PHE A 255 0.00 -5.84 -1.00
CA PHE A 255 1.16 -5.29 -1.69
C PHE A 255 2.33 -6.28 -1.58
N LYS A 256 2.42 -7.17 -2.56
CA LYS A 256 3.30 -8.33 -2.57
C LYS A 256 4.68 -7.98 -3.10
N MET A 257 5.71 -8.49 -2.41
CA MET A 257 7.08 -8.42 -2.91
C MET A 257 7.24 -9.34 -4.12
N GLY A 258 7.82 -8.80 -5.19
CA GLY A 258 8.25 -9.55 -6.37
C GLY A 258 9.52 -10.36 -6.12
N LYS A 259 10.35 -10.51 -7.16
CA LYS A 259 11.65 -11.16 -7.04
C LYS A 259 12.57 -10.37 -6.11
N ALA A 260 13.11 -11.01 -5.08
CA ALA A 260 13.87 -10.37 -3.99
C ALA A 260 15.05 -9.48 -4.47
N ASN A 261 15.69 -9.86 -5.57
CA ASN A 261 16.87 -9.17 -6.13
C ASN A 261 16.53 -7.96 -7.02
N ALA A 262 15.28 -7.49 -7.05
CA ALA A 262 14.90 -6.32 -7.84
C ALA A 262 15.43 -5.00 -7.28
N SER A 263 15.71 -4.06 -8.18
CA SER A 263 15.96 -2.65 -7.85
C SER A 263 14.76 -2.00 -7.13
N SER A 264 13.54 -2.33 -7.57
CA SER A 264 12.27 -2.00 -6.91
C SER A 264 11.43 -3.28 -6.75
N PRO A 265 11.56 -4.02 -5.64
CA PRO A 265 10.88 -5.31 -5.46
C PRO A 265 9.44 -5.19 -4.97
N GLY A 266 8.99 -3.99 -4.61
CA GLY A 266 7.59 -3.70 -4.27
C GLY A 266 6.96 -2.72 -5.26
N PRO A 267 5.62 -2.62 -5.27
CA PRO A 267 4.90 -1.51 -5.89
C PRO A 267 5.31 -0.16 -5.25
N ASN A 268 5.00 0.96 -5.89
CA ASN A 268 5.47 2.25 -5.40
C ASN A 268 4.53 3.42 -5.81
N ARG A 269 4.31 4.36 -4.89
CA ARG A 269 3.40 5.52 -5.01
C ARG A 269 1.97 5.13 -5.36
N TRP A 270 1.41 4.19 -4.61
CA TRP A 270 0.00 3.82 -4.70
C TRP A 270 -0.86 4.60 -3.71
N THR A 271 -2.14 4.77 -4.02
CA THR A 271 -3.12 5.43 -3.15
C THR A 271 -4.31 4.52 -2.83
N LEU A 272 -4.81 4.57 -1.60
CA LEU A 272 -6.05 3.94 -1.14
C LEU A 272 -7.02 5.03 -0.65
N ASN A 273 -8.20 5.20 -1.26
CA ASN A 273 -9.11 6.28 -0.86
C ASN A 273 -10.56 5.79 -0.70
N GLY A 274 -11.17 6.04 0.46
CA GLY A 274 -12.58 5.74 0.71
C GLY A 274 -12.85 4.24 0.68
N ILE A 275 -11.98 3.42 1.28
CA ILE A 275 -12.19 1.97 1.34
C ILE A 275 -13.36 1.69 2.28
N ARG A 276 -14.56 1.52 1.70
CA ARG A 276 -15.85 1.40 2.40
C ARG A 276 -15.96 0.21 3.34
N GLY A 277 -15.06 -0.76 3.23
CA GLY A 277 -15.00 -1.95 4.08
C GLY A 277 -14.09 -3.01 3.49
N ILE A 278 -13.12 -3.47 4.28
CA ILE A 278 -12.53 -4.80 4.13
C ILE A 278 -13.02 -5.62 5.33
N ILE A 279 -13.83 -6.62 5.04
CA ILE A 279 -14.76 -7.23 6.00
C ILE A 279 -14.57 -8.74 6.03
N ALA A 280 -14.49 -9.34 7.21
CA ALA A 280 -14.58 -10.78 7.43
C ALA A 280 -13.48 -11.62 6.73
N VAL A 281 -12.27 -11.08 6.67
CA VAL A 281 -11.03 -11.71 6.16
C VAL A 281 -10.04 -11.98 7.31
N ASP A 282 -8.99 -12.77 7.09
CA ASP A 282 -7.93 -12.92 8.11
C ASP A 282 -7.04 -11.67 8.19
N THR A 283 -6.59 -11.16 7.03
CA THR A 283 -5.75 -9.96 6.94
C THR A 283 -6.41 -8.86 6.13
N GLY A 284 -6.64 -7.68 6.72
CA GLY A 284 -7.28 -6.56 6.02
C GLY A 284 -6.42 -6.00 4.90
N ILE A 285 -5.31 -5.35 5.28
CA ILE A 285 -4.28 -4.84 4.37
C ILE A 285 -2.94 -5.49 4.73
N ASP A 286 -2.28 -6.11 3.75
CA ASP A 286 -1.01 -6.79 3.92
C ASP A 286 0.05 -6.20 2.99
N VAL A 287 1.18 -5.75 3.53
CA VAL A 287 2.24 -5.10 2.76
C VAL A 287 3.55 -5.82 3.03
N ASP A 288 3.97 -6.67 2.09
CA ASP A 288 5.28 -7.30 2.12
C ASP A 288 6.35 -6.24 1.77
N ALA A 289 6.15 -5.55 0.63
CA ALA A 289 7.04 -4.51 0.12
C ALA A 289 6.26 -3.43 -0.64
N THR A 290 6.51 -2.15 -0.34
CA THR A 290 6.05 -0.97 -1.10
C THR A 290 6.87 0.26 -0.70
N ASP A 291 6.88 1.32 -1.53
CA ASP A 291 7.42 2.63 -1.15
C ASP A 291 6.42 3.75 -1.49
N GLY A 292 6.15 4.65 -0.55
CA GLY A 292 5.29 5.81 -0.77
C GLY A 292 3.80 5.47 -0.89
N LEU A 293 3.32 4.48 -0.13
CA LEU A 293 1.91 4.10 -0.11
C LEU A 293 1.11 5.05 0.77
N SER A 294 0.15 5.79 0.23
CA SER A 294 -0.74 6.64 1.03
C SER A 294 -2.18 6.15 1.01
N GLY A 295 -2.97 6.54 2.01
CA GLY A 295 -4.39 6.31 1.98
C GLY A 295 -5.17 7.09 3.03
N THR A 296 -6.46 7.25 2.77
CA THR A 296 -7.41 7.90 3.68
C THR A 296 -8.75 7.20 3.64
N ASP A 297 -9.49 7.34 4.74
CA ASP A 297 -10.89 6.92 4.87
C ASP A 297 -11.03 5.40 4.65
N ILE A 298 -10.28 4.64 5.44
CA ILE A 298 -10.17 3.19 5.33
C ILE A 298 -10.98 2.53 6.45
N SER A 299 -11.98 1.72 6.09
CA SER A 299 -12.81 0.97 7.05
C SER A 299 -12.46 -0.52 7.03
N LEU A 300 -12.20 -1.08 8.20
CA LEU A 300 -11.82 -2.47 8.43
C LEU A 300 -12.74 -3.11 9.47
N GLU A 301 -13.21 -4.33 9.22
CA GLU A 301 -14.20 -5.03 10.06
C GLU A 301 -13.88 -6.53 10.09
N ALA A 302 -14.07 -7.19 11.23
CA ALA A 302 -13.88 -8.63 11.40
C ALA A 302 -12.59 -9.19 10.77
N CYS A 303 -11.46 -8.48 10.96
CA CYS A 303 -10.14 -8.90 10.47
C CYS A 303 -9.54 -9.92 11.45
N TYR A 304 -9.76 -11.21 11.23
CA TYR A 304 -9.60 -12.27 12.25
C TYR A 304 -8.17 -12.52 12.74
N ASN A 305 -7.15 -12.11 11.99
CA ASN A 305 -5.75 -12.22 12.41
C ASN A 305 -5.12 -10.83 12.59
N THR A 306 -5.15 -9.98 11.55
CA THR A 306 -4.52 -8.65 11.59
C THR A 306 -5.23 -7.68 10.66
N ALA A 307 -5.60 -6.49 11.14
CA ALA A 307 -6.24 -5.49 10.28
C ALA A 307 -5.25 -4.88 9.27
N ILE A 308 -4.05 -4.47 9.71
CA ILE A 308 -2.98 -3.91 8.86
C ILE A 308 -1.64 -4.54 9.22
N ARG A 309 -0.97 -5.20 8.26
CA ARG A 309 0.37 -5.79 8.42
C ARG A 309 1.36 -5.14 7.45
N LEU A 310 2.51 -4.68 7.96
CA LEU A 310 3.49 -3.90 7.20
C LEU A 310 4.89 -4.49 7.34
N GLY A 311 5.60 -4.71 6.23
CA GLY A 311 6.98 -5.19 6.19
C GLY A 311 7.14 -6.70 6.35
N ASN A 312 6.12 -7.48 5.96
CA ASN A 312 6.06 -8.94 6.12
C ASN A 312 6.93 -9.69 5.11
N ILE A 313 8.24 -9.48 5.19
CA ILE A 313 9.25 -10.16 4.37
C ILE A 313 10.10 -11.10 5.23
N PRO A 314 10.65 -12.19 4.65
CA PRO A 314 11.70 -12.95 5.32
C PRO A 314 12.95 -12.07 5.56
N PRO A 315 13.77 -12.40 6.56
CA PRO A 315 15.07 -11.78 6.72
C PRO A 315 15.96 -12.10 5.51
N VAL A 316 16.78 -11.13 5.10
CA VAL A 316 17.80 -11.32 4.04
C VAL A 316 19.08 -11.98 4.56
N TYR A 317 19.22 -12.07 5.88
CA TYR A 317 20.23 -12.87 6.56
C TYR A 317 19.68 -13.35 7.90
N SER A 318 19.87 -14.64 8.20
CA SER A 318 19.59 -15.23 9.51
C SER A 318 20.75 -16.14 9.88
N GLY A 319 21.45 -15.85 10.97
CA GLY A 319 22.66 -16.60 11.36
C GLY A 319 23.57 -15.85 12.32
N GLY A 320 24.76 -16.44 12.54
CA GLY A 320 25.72 -16.01 13.55
C GLY A 320 26.59 -14.80 13.19
N ILE A 321 26.95 -14.04 14.21
CA ILE A 321 27.99 -13.02 14.19
C ILE A 321 29.36 -13.68 14.39
N SER A 322 30.38 -13.18 13.69
CA SER A 322 31.79 -13.60 13.83
C SER A 322 32.54 -12.79 14.89
N SER A 323 32.25 -11.48 14.97
CA SER A 323 32.86 -10.50 15.87
C SER A 323 32.05 -9.20 15.84
N GLY A 324 32.04 -8.41 16.91
CA GLY A 324 31.43 -7.08 16.87
C GLY A 324 31.54 -6.25 18.14
N GLY A 325 31.66 -4.93 17.96
CA GLY A 325 31.39 -3.97 19.02
C GLY A 325 29.89 -3.71 19.16
N VAL A 326 29.53 -2.74 20.00
CA VAL A 326 28.13 -2.41 20.31
C VAL A 326 27.31 -1.97 19.09
N ASN A 327 27.90 -1.18 18.18
CA ASN A 327 27.17 -0.56 17.06
C ASN A 327 27.62 -1.05 15.66
N THR A 328 28.70 -1.85 15.60
CA THR A 328 29.30 -2.37 14.37
C THR A 328 29.72 -3.82 14.59
N PHE A 329 29.23 -4.73 13.77
CA PHE A 329 29.51 -6.16 13.85
C PHE A 329 29.65 -6.79 12.46
N ASN A 330 30.30 -7.95 12.42
CA ASN A 330 30.58 -8.71 11.20
C ASN A 330 29.80 -10.03 11.21
N ILE A 331 28.93 -10.23 10.24
CA ILE A 331 28.20 -11.49 10.02
C ILE A 331 29.04 -12.51 9.25
N ASN A 332 28.71 -13.80 9.40
CA ASN A 332 29.49 -14.91 8.81
C ASN A 332 29.45 -15.01 7.27
N THR A 333 28.57 -14.26 6.59
CA THR A 333 28.45 -14.23 5.12
C THR A 333 28.21 -12.81 4.64
N SER A 334 28.52 -12.49 3.38
CA SER A 334 28.22 -11.16 2.83
C SER A 334 26.72 -10.86 2.78
N ALA A 335 26.29 -9.78 3.44
CA ALA A 335 24.99 -9.17 3.21
C ALA A 335 24.97 -8.43 1.86
N ALA A 336 23.76 -8.31 1.29
CA ALA A 336 23.50 -7.35 0.24
C ALA A 336 23.81 -5.92 0.74
N SER A 337 24.25 -5.02 -0.13
CA SER A 337 24.50 -3.63 0.26
C SER A 337 23.19 -2.85 0.38
N PHE A 338 22.90 -2.29 1.56
CA PHE A 338 21.72 -1.42 1.79
C PHE A 338 21.89 -0.50 3.01
N VAL A 339 20.94 0.44 3.14
CA VAL A 339 20.81 1.39 4.27
C VAL A 339 19.38 1.34 4.81
N ASN A 340 19.17 1.86 6.03
CA ASN A 340 17.88 1.96 6.73
C ASN A 340 17.17 0.62 7.00
N GLY A 341 17.89 -0.50 6.93
CA GLY A 341 17.35 -1.81 7.28
C GLY A 341 17.14 -1.97 8.77
N SER A 342 16.99 -3.22 9.19
CA SER A 342 16.66 -3.57 10.55
C SER A 342 17.45 -4.82 10.97
N VAL A 343 17.90 -4.89 12.21
CA VAL A 343 18.43 -6.12 12.81
C VAL A 343 17.60 -6.48 14.04
N LEU A 344 17.30 -7.76 14.22
CA LEU A 344 16.73 -8.36 15.43
C LEU A 344 17.72 -9.40 15.96
N VAL A 345 18.05 -9.34 17.23
CA VAL A 345 18.97 -10.29 17.86
C VAL A 345 18.18 -11.47 18.42
N THR A 346 18.55 -12.69 18.02
CA THR A 346 17.82 -13.93 18.35
C THR A 346 18.52 -14.80 19.38
N SER A 347 19.80 -14.60 19.66
CA SER A 347 20.52 -15.20 20.81
C SER A 347 21.62 -14.28 21.37
N GLY A 348 22.20 -14.63 22.52
CA GLY A 348 23.28 -13.86 23.15
C GLY A 348 22.78 -12.82 24.18
N LEU A 349 23.70 -12.02 24.73
CA LEU A 349 23.37 -11.00 25.74
C LEU A 349 22.41 -9.91 25.25
N ASN A 350 22.37 -9.71 23.92
CA ASN A 350 21.47 -8.76 23.27
C ASN A 350 20.13 -9.39 22.81
N GLN A 351 19.85 -10.66 23.14
CA GLN A 351 18.65 -11.39 22.68
C GLN A 351 17.35 -10.59 22.87
N GLY A 352 16.50 -10.59 21.84
CA GLY A 352 15.21 -9.90 21.83
C GLY A 352 15.27 -8.40 21.51
N ARG A 353 16.47 -7.80 21.51
CA ARG A 353 16.68 -6.39 21.11
C ARG A 353 16.78 -6.26 19.59
N SER A 354 16.56 -5.05 19.11
CA SER A 354 16.61 -4.73 17.68
C SER A 354 17.11 -3.32 17.44
N ALA A 355 17.64 -3.04 16.26
CA ALA A 355 18.15 -1.71 15.90
C ALA A 355 17.93 -1.40 14.41
N GLN A 356 17.90 -0.12 14.07
CA GLN A 356 17.99 0.33 12.68
C GLN A 356 19.41 0.15 12.16
N ILE A 357 19.55 -0.45 10.99
CA ILE A 357 20.82 -0.55 10.25
C ILE A 357 21.05 0.77 9.51
N THR A 358 22.14 1.47 9.83
CA THR A 358 22.57 2.67 9.10
C THR A 358 23.22 2.28 7.78
N SER A 359 24.02 1.21 7.77
CA SER A 359 24.59 0.61 6.56
C SER A 359 24.92 -0.87 6.75
N ALA A 360 24.72 -1.67 5.71
CA ALA A 360 25.27 -3.01 5.59
C ALA A 360 26.04 -3.10 4.26
N LYS A 361 27.26 -3.66 4.29
CA LYS A 361 28.11 -3.83 3.09
C LYS A 361 29.11 -4.96 3.31
N GLY A 362 29.05 -6.00 2.47
CA GLY A 362 29.88 -7.19 2.68
C GLY A 362 29.48 -7.87 3.98
N THR A 363 30.45 -8.29 4.79
CA THR A 363 30.20 -8.88 6.12
C THR A 363 29.86 -7.85 7.20
N THR A 364 30.18 -6.56 7.00
CA THR A 364 30.03 -5.53 8.05
C THR A 364 28.64 -4.92 8.05
N VAL A 365 28.06 -4.82 9.26
CA VAL A 365 26.77 -4.18 9.54
C VAL A 365 26.98 -3.11 10.60
N ASN A 366 26.50 -1.90 10.31
CA ASN A 366 26.50 -0.75 11.21
C ASN A 366 25.06 -0.41 11.60
N THR A 367 24.86 -0.10 12.88
CA THR A 367 23.57 0.27 13.43
C THR A 367 23.59 1.71 13.97
N CYS A 368 22.41 2.23 14.31
CA CYS A 368 22.29 3.49 15.05
C CYS A 368 22.94 3.36 16.45
N LEU A 369 23.64 4.40 16.88
CA LEU A 369 24.39 4.40 18.13
C LEU A 369 23.49 4.19 19.36
N GLY A 370 23.87 3.26 20.23
CA GLY A 370 23.27 3.08 21.56
C GLY A 370 21.95 2.31 21.56
N PHE A 371 21.80 1.29 20.71
CA PHE A 371 20.62 0.39 20.72
C PHE A 371 20.92 -0.98 21.33
N PHE A 372 22.20 -1.36 21.39
CA PHE A 372 22.66 -2.54 22.11
C PHE A 372 23.44 -2.10 23.35
N PRO A 373 23.20 -2.66 24.53
CA PRO A 373 23.95 -2.31 25.74
C PRO A 373 25.26 -3.10 25.89
N TYR A 374 25.44 -4.19 25.13
CA TYR A 374 26.57 -5.09 25.19
C TYR A 374 27.23 -5.28 23.80
N PRO A 375 28.56 -5.50 23.72
CA PRO A 375 29.22 -5.94 22.50
C PRO A 375 28.69 -7.30 22.00
N PHE A 376 28.88 -7.60 20.71
CA PHE A 376 28.47 -8.87 20.12
C PHE A 376 29.58 -9.92 20.18
N SER A 377 29.22 -11.11 20.65
CA SER A 377 30.12 -12.26 20.74
C SER A 377 30.06 -13.13 19.49
N SER A 378 31.13 -13.88 19.22
CA SER A 378 31.11 -14.90 18.17
C SER A 378 30.09 -15.98 18.52
N GLY A 379 29.16 -16.28 17.60
CA GLY A 379 28.04 -17.20 17.82
C GLY A 379 26.72 -16.56 18.27
N ASP A 380 26.69 -15.24 18.54
CA ASP A 380 25.41 -14.52 18.70
C ASP A 380 24.63 -14.55 17.38
N ASN A 381 23.35 -14.94 17.41
CA ASN A 381 22.53 -15.04 16.20
C ASN A 381 21.64 -13.80 16.03
N ILE A 382 21.43 -13.43 14.76
CA ILE A 382 20.61 -12.30 14.37
C ILE A 382 19.77 -12.61 13.13
N GLU A 383 18.69 -11.87 12.95
CA GLU A 383 17.92 -11.73 11.72
C GLU A 383 18.08 -10.29 11.19
N ILE A 384 18.40 -10.14 9.90
CA ILE A 384 18.54 -8.85 9.22
C ILE A 384 17.45 -8.69 8.16
N TYR A 385 16.82 -7.52 8.13
CA TYR A 385 15.73 -7.18 7.22
C TYR A 385 16.07 -5.95 6.37
N MET A 386 15.76 -6.01 5.07
CA MET A 386 15.81 -4.84 4.21
C MET A 386 14.56 -3.98 4.41
N PRO A 387 14.65 -2.64 4.30
CA PRO A 387 13.49 -1.77 4.46
C PRO A 387 12.73 -1.69 3.13
N LYS A 388 11.97 -2.75 2.81
CA LYS A 388 11.21 -2.85 1.56
C LYS A 388 9.79 -2.29 1.68
N THR A 389 9.33 -2.00 2.88
CA THR A 389 8.03 -1.35 3.17
C THR A 389 8.31 0.01 3.80
N ARG A 390 8.13 1.09 3.04
CA ARG A 390 8.57 2.44 3.44
C ARG A 390 7.57 3.54 3.10
N ASN A 391 7.65 4.63 3.87
CA ASN A 391 6.96 5.89 3.60
C ASN A 391 5.45 5.67 3.43
N ILE A 392 4.86 4.96 4.39
CA ILE A 392 3.43 4.64 4.38
C ILE A 392 2.70 5.61 5.28
N SER A 393 1.56 6.13 4.82
CA SER A 393 0.69 6.98 5.64
C SER A 393 -0.76 6.64 5.38
N PHE A 394 -1.45 6.07 6.37
CA PHE A 394 -2.91 5.90 6.36
C PHE A 394 -3.54 6.84 7.39
N THR A 395 -4.50 7.65 6.97
CA THR A 395 -5.24 8.59 7.82
C THR A 395 -6.72 8.22 7.89
N ASN A 396 -7.42 8.65 8.95
CA ASN A 396 -8.86 8.38 9.13
C ASN A 396 -9.19 6.88 9.00
N VAL A 397 -8.38 6.01 9.62
CA VAL A 397 -8.62 4.57 9.64
C VAL A 397 -9.65 4.23 10.72
N ASN A 398 -10.72 3.56 10.30
CA ASN A 398 -11.76 3.01 11.16
C ASN A 398 -11.54 1.49 11.30
N LEU A 399 -11.50 0.97 12.52
CA LEU A 399 -11.49 -0.48 12.78
C LEU A 399 -12.64 -0.87 13.71
N GLU A 400 -13.52 -1.75 13.26
CA GLU A 400 -14.51 -2.33 14.17
C GLU A 400 -13.88 -3.43 15.04
N THR A 401 -13.46 -4.55 14.43
CA THR A 401 -12.98 -5.74 15.15
C THR A 401 -11.74 -6.37 14.52
N SER A 402 -10.71 -6.59 15.34
CA SER A 402 -9.52 -7.41 15.04
C SER A 402 -8.76 -7.73 16.34
N PRO A 403 -8.10 -8.90 16.48
CA PRO A 403 -7.22 -9.17 17.62
C PRO A 403 -5.89 -8.41 17.52
N LEU A 404 -5.48 -7.94 16.33
CA LEU A 404 -4.29 -7.12 16.12
C LEU A 404 -4.57 -6.03 15.08
N PHE A 405 -4.59 -4.77 15.49
CA PHE A 405 -4.87 -3.66 14.56
C PHE A 405 -3.69 -3.39 13.62
N VAL A 406 -2.51 -3.01 14.12
CA VAL A 406 -1.32 -2.78 13.27
C VAL A 406 -0.15 -3.68 13.66
N ASP A 407 0.46 -4.32 12.67
CA ASP A 407 1.58 -5.22 12.81
C ASP A 407 2.80 -4.76 11.99
N PHE A 408 3.74 -4.07 12.65
CA PHE A 408 5.01 -3.67 12.03
C PHE A 408 6.02 -4.81 12.09
N GLN A 409 6.19 -5.49 10.97
CA GLN A 409 7.18 -6.54 10.73
C GLN A 409 8.55 -5.93 10.35
N GLY A 410 9.58 -6.79 10.28
CA GLY A 410 10.98 -6.33 10.21
C GLY A 410 11.34 -5.47 8.99
N GLY A 411 10.60 -5.59 7.88
CA GLY A 411 10.80 -4.80 6.67
C GLY A 411 10.17 -3.40 6.64
N ALA A 412 9.42 -3.01 7.68
CA ALA A 412 8.76 -1.71 7.77
C ALA A 412 9.73 -0.57 8.17
N SER A 413 9.47 0.64 7.68
CA SER A 413 10.11 1.90 8.11
C SER A 413 9.20 3.06 7.72
N ASN A 414 9.15 4.11 8.53
CA ASN A 414 8.44 5.36 8.23
C ASN A 414 6.98 5.10 7.81
N CYS A 415 6.29 4.31 8.63
CA CYS A 415 4.92 3.86 8.41
C CYS A 415 4.02 4.45 9.51
N ILE A 416 3.13 5.35 9.13
CA ILE A 416 2.23 6.09 10.02
C ILE A 416 0.80 5.61 9.79
N ILE A 417 0.12 5.21 10.85
CA ILE A 417 -1.29 4.83 10.84
C ILE A 417 -2.04 5.71 11.84
N ASP A 418 -2.91 6.58 11.33
CA ASP A 418 -3.76 7.46 12.12
C ASP A 418 -5.22 7.00 12.05
N THR A 419 -5.85 6.90 13.22
CA THR A 419 -7.19 6.34 13.41
C THR A 419 -8.18 7.38 13.87
N SER A 420 -9.36 7.35 13.27
CA SER A 420 -10.53 8.11 13.72
C SER A 420 -11.40 7.33 14.70
N PHE A 421 -11.49 6.00 14.55
CA PHE A 421 -12.41 5.16 15.34
C PHE A 421 -11.90 3.73 15.52
N ARG A 422 -12.06 3.18 16.74
CA ARG A 422 -11.77 1.77 17.06
C ARG A 422 -12.79 1.20 18.07
N THR A 423 -13.32 0.00 17.85
CA THR A 423 -14.18 -0.74 18.81
C THR A 423 -13.61 -2.11 19.24
N GLN A 424 -12.28 -2.24 19.21
CA GLN A 424 -11.58 -3.45 19.65
C GLN A 424 -11.84 -3.81 21.13
N SER A 425 -11.74 -5.11 21.46
CA SER A 425 -11.86 -5.59 22.84
C SER A 425 -10.66 -5.15 23.70
N ALA A 426 -10.82 -5.17 25.03
CA ALA A 426 -9.78 -4.73 25.97
C ALA A 426 -8.45 -5.51 25.84
N ASP A 427 -8.51 -6.77 25.42
CA ASP A 427 -7.33 -7.63 25.24
C ASP A 427 -6.73 -7.61 23.82
N SER A 428 -7.44 -7.03 22.85
CA SER A 428 -6.91 -6.82 21.50
C SER A 428 -5.65 -5.97 21.53
N ILE A 429 -4.74 -6.29 20.61
CA ILE A 429 -3.50 -5.56 20.41
C ILE A 429 -3.77 -4.41 19.42
N ILE A 430 -3.42 -3.18 19.82
CA ILE A 430 -3.49 -1.98 18.99
C ILE A 430 -2.29 -1.95 18.04
N GLN A 431 -1.08 -2.14 18.58
CA GLN A 431 0.13 -2.28 17.76
C GLN A 431 1.06 -3.37 18.28
N ARG A 432 1.65 -4.11 17.33
CA ARG A 432 2.80 -5.00 17.54
C ARG A 432 3.96 -4.49 16.70
N ARG A 433 5.17 -4.44 17.28
CA ARG A 433 6.42 -4.18 16.56
C ARG A 433 7.34 -5.41 16.68
N LYS A 434 7.65 -6.06 15.56
CA LYS A 434 8.69 -7.11 15.51
C LYS A 434 10.09 -6.51 15.67
N ILE A 435 10.30 -5.32 15.12
CA ILE A 435 11.56 -4.55 15.23
C ILE A 435 11.24 -3.12 15.63
N GLU A 436 12.05 -2.62 16.55
CA GLU A 436 12.16 -1.22 16.92
C GLU A 436 12.54 -0.34 15.72
N LYS A 437 11.61 0.53 15.31
CA LYS A 437 11.92 1.75 14.58
C LYS A 437 11.05 2.91 15.05
N ILE A 438 11.68 4.06 15.23
CA ILE A 438 11.07 5.32 15.70
C ILE A 438 10.12 5.96 14.69
N ASP A 439 10.30 5.65 13.41
CA ASP A 439 9.54 6.17 12.28
C ASP A 439 8.23 5.37 12.01
N ASN A 440 8.04 4.22 12.66
CA ASN A 440 6.80 3.43 12.61
C ASN A 440 5.88 3.80 13.78
N VAL A 441 4.67 4.29 13.50
CA VAL A 441 3.78 4.92 14.48
C VAL A 441 2.32 4.56 14.22
N VAL A 442 1.57 4.22 15.27
CA VAL A 442 0.09 4.29 15.27
C VAL A 442 -0.30 5.48 16.12
N SER A 443 -0.61 6.63 15.53
CA SER A 443 -1.03 7.84 16.26
C SER A 443 -1.26 9.01 15.31
N SER A 444 -2.21 9.88 15.64
CA SER A 444 -2.31 11.24 15.09
C SER A 444 -1.14 12.13 15.49
N ARG A 445 -0.54 11.93 16.67
CA ARG A 445 0.51 12.80 17.23
C ARG A 445 1.34 12.12 18.32
N ILE A 446 2.66 12.23 18.21
CA ILE A 446 3.60 11.92 19.29
C ILE A 446 3.98 13.20 20.05
N ILE A 447 3.93 13.15 21.38
CA ILE A 447 4.43 14.20 22.27
C ILE A 447 5.70 13.70 22.98
N PRO A 448 6.84 14.40 22.88
CA PRO A 448 8.04 14.11 23.67
C PRO A 448 7.99 14.78 25.05
N PHE A 449 8.29 14.01 26.09
CA PHE A 449 8.40 14.48 27.47
C PHE A 449 9.82 14.33 27.98
N VAL A 450 10.44 15.41 28.47
CA VAL A 450 11.84 15.41 28.94
C VAL A 450 11.87 15.22 30.45
N PHE A 451 12.65 14.23 30.89
CA PHE A 451 12.90 13.94 32.30
C PHE A 451 14.41 13.97 32.59
N SER A 452 14.80 14.50 33.75
CA SER A 452 16.18 14.51 34.19
C SER A 452 16.33 14.49 35.71
N GLY A 453 17.50 14.12 36.20
CA GLY A 453 17.82 14.14 37.62
C GLY A 453 19.17 13.48 37.91
N THR A 454 19.67 13.68 39.13
CA THR A 454 20.89 13.04 39.61
C THR A 454 20.55 11.76 40.36
N VAL A 455 21.10 10.65 39.89
CA VAL A 455 21.02 9.35 40.57
C VAL A 455 22.14 9.27 41.61
N PRO A 456 21.85 9.05 42.90
CA PRO A 456 22.88 8.98 43.94
C PRO A 456 23.88 7.82 43.72
N ALA A 457 25.08 7.98 44.27
CA ALA A 457 26.09 6.91 44.32
C ALA A 457 25.60 5.69 45.11
N GLY A 458 26.18 4.51 44.82
CA GLY A 458 25.90 3.25 45.55
C GLY A 458 24.79 2.43 44.91
N THR A 459 23.73 2.13 45.68
CA THR A 459 22.51 1.50 45.15
C THR A 459 21.32 2.40 45.47
N GLY A 460 20.62 2.85 44.44
CA GLY A 460 19.64 3.93 44.58
C GLY A 460 18.50 3.84 43.58
N LYS A 461 17.36 4.43 43.97
CA LYS A 461 16.21 4.69 43.11
C LYS A 461 15.84 6.16 43.25
N VAL A 462 15.75 6.88 42.14
CA VAL A 462 15.31 8.27 42.09
C VAL A 462 14.19 8.42 41.07
N TRP A 463 13.21 9.27 41.38
CA TRP A 463 12.22 9.73 40.41
C TRP A 463 12.81 10.93 39.68
N LEU A 464 12.88 10.85 38.35
CA LEU A 464 13.37 11.96 37.54
C LEU A 464 12.31 13.06 37.46
N GLU A 465 12.76 14.31 37.50
CA GLU A 465 11.91 15.49 37.37
C GLU A 465 11.62 15.78 35.90
N THR A 466 10.43 16.31 35.60
CA THR A 466 10.07 16.73 34.23
C THR A 466 10.33 18.22 34.05
N THR A 467 10.90 18.62 32.90
CA THR A 467 11.13 20.04 32.59
C THR A 467 9.87 20.76 32.08
N GLN A 468 8.73 20.07 31.95
CA GLN A 468 7.49 20.59 31.34
C GLN A 468 6.41 20.92 32.39
N GLY A 469 6.81 21.19 33.63
CA GLY A 469 5.93 21.44 34.76
C GLY A 469 5.58 20.16 35.49
N ALA A 470 5.94 20.09 36.77
CA ALA A 470 5.53 19.00 37.65
C ALA A 470 4.11 19.24 38.15
N SER A 471 3.30 18.19 38.22
CA SER A 471 2.06 18.22 39.00
C SER A 471 2.34 18.14 40.50
N ASP A 472 1.37 18.56 41.32
CA ASP A 472 1.41 18.47 42.79
C ASP A 472 1.61 17.03 43.31
N LYS A 473 1.34 16.03 42.47
CA LYS A 473 1.53 14.59 42.73
C LYS A 473 2.85 14.04 42.17
N GLY A 474 3.70 14.90 41.63
CA GLY A 474 4.94 14.61 40.92
C GLY A 474 4.72 14.03 39.52
N GLY A 475 5.63 14.33 38.59
CA GLY A 475 5.54 13.90 37.19
C GLY A 475 4.53 14.71 36.36
N PHE A 476 4.40 14.35 35.09
CA PHE A 476 3.61 15.07 34.09
C PHE A 476 2.19 14.51 33.94
N VAL A 477 1.17 15.37 33.84
CA VAL A 477 -0.24 14.94 33.67
C VAL A 477 -0.52 14.67 32.19
N LEU A 478 -0.94 13.46 31.86
CA LEU A 478 -1.28 13.09 30.48
C LEU A 478 -2.51 13.89 29.98
N PRO A 479 -2.40 14.63 28.86
CA PRO A 479 -3.45 15.55 28.42
C PRO A 479 -4.61 14.84 27.70
N GLN A 480 -4.35 13.65 27.15
CA GLN A 480 -5.25 12.88 26.30
C GLN A 480 -4.99 11.38 26.53
N THR A 481 -5.92 10.54 26.09
CA THR A 481 -5.73 9.08 26.09
C THR A 481 -4.61 8.69 25.12
N GLY A 482 -3.78 7.73 25.51
CA GLY A 482 -2.60 7.34 24.74
C GLY A 482 -1.75 6.28 25.41
N TRP A 483 -0.53 6.05 24.93
CA TRP A 483 0.43 5.13 25.55
C TRP A 483 1.86 5.67 25.47
N VAL A 484 2.73 5.11 26.30
CA VAL A 484 4.16 5.37 26.19
C VAL A 484 4.71 4.55 25.02
N ASP A 485 5.12 5.22 23.95
CA ASP A 485 5.62 4.61 22.73
C ASP A 485 7.14 4.37 22.75
N GLY A 486 7.88 5.08 23.62
CA GLY A 486 9.33 4.99 23.69
C GLY A 486 9.98 5.70 24.86
N LEU A 487 11.22 5.31 25.15
CA LEU A 487 12.10 5.93 26.14
C LEU A 487 13.52 6.05 25.55
N PHE A 488 13.96 7.27 25.26
CA PHE A 488 15.29 7.55 24.74
C PHE A 488 16.14 8.28 25.78
N SER A 489 17.20 7.66 26.29
CA SER A 489 18.18 8.34 27.13
C SER A 489 19.12 9.18 26.28
N THR A 490 19.02 10.50 26.45
CA THR A 490 19.90 11.49 25.80
C THR A 490 21.28 11.60 26.46
N GLY A 491 21.50 10.91 27.57
CA GLY A 491 22.83 10.62 28.10
C GLY A 491 22.96 10.61 29.62
N SER A 492 24.10 10.09 30.06
CA SER A 492 24.67 10.31 31.39
C SER A 492 26.02 11.04 31.29
N VAL A 493 26.45 11.71 32.36
CA VAL A 493 27.75 12.41 32.43
C VAL A 493 28.90 11.43 32.75
N ARG A 494 28.73 10.14 32.45
CA ARG A 494 29.69 9.09 32.80
C ARG A 494 30.89 9.10 31.86
N THR A 495 32.09 8.98 32.43
CA THR A 495 33.31 8.66 31.66
C THR A 495 33.27 7.20 31.20
N LEU A 496 33.46 6.96 29.90
CA LEU A 496 33.53 5.61 29.29
C LEU A 496 34.42 4.67 30.14
N GLY A 497 33.90 3.47 30.43
CA GLY A 497 34.61 2.43 31.20
C GLY A 497 34.35 2.39 32.71
N GLN A 498 33.56 3.30 33.30
CA GLN A 498 33.12 3.19 34.70
C GLN A 498 31.96 2.17 34.85
N PRO A 499 32.09 1.03 35.58
CA PRO A 499 30.97 0.15 35.94
C PRO A 499 30.02 0.84 36.93
N GLY A 500 28.75 0.45 37.13
CA GLY A 500 27.96 -0.63 36.54
C GLY A 500 26.83 -0.13 35.62
N GLU A 501 25.57 -0.12 36.07
CA GLU A 501 24.39 0.05 35.19
C GLU A 501 23.34 1.05 35.73
N ILE A 502 22.72 1.84 34.84
CA ILE A 502 21.48 2.60 35.13
C ILE A 502 20.30 2.01 34.37
N LYS A 503 19.27 1.62 35.10
CA LYS A 503 17.99 1.13 34.62
C LYS A 503 16.92 2.22 34.69
N LEU A 504 16.41 2.65 33.54
CA LEU A 504 15.34 3.65 33.42
C LEU A 504 14.00 2.96 33.10
N VAL A 505 12.95 3.26 33.86
CA VAL A 505 11.61 2.68 33.68
C VAL A 505 10.55 3.80 33.73
N PRO A 506 9.69 3.95 32.70
CA PRO A 506 8.58 4.88 32.73
C PRO A 506 7.36 4.21 33.40
N TYR A 507 6.67 4.98 34.24
CA TYR A 507 5.50 4.57 35.00
C TYR A 507 4.33 5.50 34.70
N VAL A 508 3.13 4.94 34.56
CA VAL A 508 1.88 5.72 34.60
C VAL A 508 1.00 5.17 35.72
N SER A 509 0.54 6.05 36.61
CA SER A 509 -0.23 5.68 37.81
C SER A 509 0.40 4.56 38.65
N GLY A 510 1.73 4.52 38.73
CA GLY A 510 2.48 3.49 39.49
C GLY A 510 2.71 2.17 38.75
N THR A 511 2.13 1.97 37.56
CA THR A 511 2.34 0.77 36.74
C THR A 511 3.47 1.01 35.73
N PRO A 512 4.52 0.16 35.68
CA PRO A 512 5.57 0.27 34.67
C PRO A 512 4.98 0.03 33.27
N GLN A 513 5.37 0.87 32.30
CA GLN A 513 4.73 0.90 30.98
C GLN A 513 5.51 0.13 29.91
N LEU A 514 6.80 -0.09 30.13
CA LEU A 514 7.78 -0.48 29.12
C LEU A 514 8.87 -1.33 29.75
N ASP A 515 9.51 -2.19 28.94
CA ASP A 515 10.80 -2.79 29.27
C ASP A 515 11.82 -1.69 29.60
N PRO A 516 12.75 -1.94 30.52
CA PRO A 516 13.68 -0.90 30.96
C PRO A 516 14.66 -0.50 29.85
N ALA A 517 14.98 0.79 29.76
CA ALA A 517 16.18 1.25 29.07
C ALA A 517 17.39 1.14 30.00
N PHE A 518 18.56 0.81 29.45
CA PHE A 518 19.76 0.54 30.23
C PHE A 518 20.92 1.42 29.73
N LEU A 519 21.64 2.06 30.65
CA LEU A 519 22.90 2.76 30.39
C LEU A 519 24.03 1.92 30.98
N THR A 520 24.97 1.52 30.12
CA THR A 520 26.12 0.70 30.47
C THR A 520 27.42 1.51 30.30
N PRO A 521 28.58 1.02 30.80
CA PRO A 521 29.86 1.73 30.66
C PRO A 521 30.27 1.96 29.20
N ASP A 522 29.81 1.06 28.32
CA ASP A 522 30.08 1.03 26.88
C ASP A 522 28.98 1.73 26.05
N SER A 523 27.84 2.07 26.67
CA SER A 523 26.70 2.73 26.04
C SER A 523 26.09 3.81 26.95
N PRO A 524 26.80 4.94 27.17
CA PRO A 524 26.37 6.04 28.05
C PRO A 524 25.17 6.85 27.50
N ASN A 525 24.87 6.70 26.21
CA ASN A 525 23.66 7.17 25.55
C ASN A 525 22.90 5.94 25.04
N PHE A 526 21.58 5.85 25.25
CA PHE A 526 20.82 4.64 24.88
C PHE A 526 19.38 4.95 24.45
N GLY A 527 18.98 4.47 23.27
CA GLY A 527 17.60 4.50 22.81
C GLY A 527 16.88 3.18 23.07
N ASN A 528 15.69 3.23 23.70
CA ASN A 528 14.79 2.07 23.77
C ASN A 528 13.34 2.47 23.43
N ARG A 529 12.95 2.29 22.17
CA ARG A 529 11.55 2.05 21.80
C ARG A 529 11.30 0.56 21.88
N VAL A 530 10.73 0.16 23.01
CA VAL A 530 10.44 -1.23 23.34
C VAL A 530 9.74 -1.96 22.20
N LYS A 531 10.04 -3.26 22.11
CA LYS A 531 9.30 -4.28 21.37
C LYS A 531 7.86 -4.36 21.90
N LEU A 532 7.06 -3.37 21.51
CA LEU A 532 5.83 -3.05 22.21
C LEU A 532 4.66 -3.84 21.62
N ILE A 533 3.99 -4.58 22.49
CA ILE A 533 2.63 -5.06 22.30
C ILE A 533 1.74 -4.13 23.11
N VAL A 534 1.16 -3.10 22.47
CA VAL A 534 0.16 -2.25 23.13
C VAL A 534 -1.16 -3.01 23.08
N LYS A 535 -1.66 -3.47 24.22
CA LYS A 535 -3.06 -3.90 24.36
C LYS A 535 -3.98 -2.70 24.58
N ALA A 536 -5.26 -2.81 24.22
CA ALA A 536 -6.24 -1.75 24.45
C ALA A 536 -6.42 -1.40 25.94
N ASN A 537 -6.34 -2.38 26.85
CA ASN A 537 -6.30 -2.13 28.31
C ASN A 537 -5.01 -1.46 28.82
N GLY A 538 -3.95 -1.41 28.00
CA GLY A 538 -2.72 -0.67 28.25
C GLY A 538 -2.80 0.82 27.90
N LEU A 539 -3.95 1.29 27.38
CA LEU A 539 -4.17 2.72 27.13
C LEU A 539 -4.27 3.49 28.45
N ASN A 540 -3.42 4.50 28.58
CA ASN A 540 -3.44 5.44 29.68
C ASN A 540 -4.51 6.50 29.45
N SER A 541 -5.43 6.63 30.40
CA SER A 541 -6.44 7.68 30.41
C SER A 541 -5.79 9.07 30.61
N ALA A 542 -6.44 10.11 30.07
CA ALA A 542 -6.13 11.50 30.42
C ALA A 542 -6.20 11.72 31.95
N GLY A 543 -5.42 12.68 32.46
CA GLY A 543 -5.35 13.01 33.89
C GLY A 543 -4.47 12.07 34.74
N ARG A 544 -3.90 11.00 34.17
CA ARG A 544 -2.92 10.14 34.85
C ARG A 544 -1.52 10.77 34.84
N ASN A 545 -0.71 10.47 35.85
CA ASN A 545 0.66 10.98 35.95
C ASN A 545 1.68 10.03 35.32
N LEU A 546 2.47 10.55 34.38
CA LEU A 546 3.68 9.93 33.83
C LEU A 546 4.90 10.33 34.67
N LYS A 547 5.67 9.33 35.12
CA LYS A 547 6.93 9.46 35.86
C LYS A 547 8.01 8.58 35.24
N VAL A 548 9.29 8.87 35.47
CA VAL A 548 10.40 7.96 35.15
C VAL A 548 11.19 7.69 36.42
N GLN A 549 11.43 6.41 36.72
CA GLN A 549 12.35 5.99 37.78
C GLN A 549 13.70 5.63 37.16
N ALA A 550 14.78 6.21 37.67
CA ALA A 550 16.12 5.70 37.48
C ALA A 550 16.49 4.83 38.69
N THR A 551 16.78 3.55 38.43
CA THR A 551 17.38 2.60 39.38
C THR A 551 18.80 2.36 38.97
N TYR A 552 19.70 2.20 39.93
CA TYR A 552 21.14 2.14 39.66
C TYR A 552 21.82 1.04 40.45
N THR A 553 22.75 0.37 39.80
CA THR A 553 23.51 -0.76 40.34
C THR A 553 25.01 -0.59 40.07
N GLY A 554 25.75 -0.21 41.12
CA GLY A 554 27.18 -0.52 41.23
C GLY A 554 28.19 0.50 40.71
N THR A 555 27.97 1.82 40.86
CA THR A 555 29.06 2.82 40.84
C THR A 555 29.17 3.61 42.15
N THR A 556 30.33 4.21 42.37
CA THR A 556 30.72 5.00 43.55
C THR A 556 30.42 6.50 43.42
N VAL A 557 29.89 6.96 42.29
CA VAL A 557 29.70 8.40 41.99
C VAL A 557 28.27 8.69 41.57
N ALA A 558 27.71 9.82 42.03
CA ALA A 558 26.37 10.25 41.62
C ALA A 558 26.36 10.69 40.14
N GLU A 559 25.35 10.26 39.37
CA GLU A 559 25.31 10.47 37.92
C GLU A 559 24.06 11.25 37.51
N PHE A 560 24.24 12.38 36.81
CA PHE A 560 23.13 13.08 36.16
C PHE A 560 22.70 12.33 34.90
N VAL A 561 21.39 12.08 34.79
CA VAL A 561 20.77 11.36 33.67
C VAL A 561 19.66 12.21 33.06
N LYS A 562 19.54 12.18 31.74
CA LYS A 562 18.45 12.84 31.00
C LYS A 562 17.85 11.90 29.96
N CYS A 563 16.52 11.77 29.96
CA CYS A 563 15.79 10.95 29.00
C CYS A 563 14.54 11.65 28.44
N ILE A 564 14.07 11.16 27.30
CA ILE A 564 12.88 11.60 26.59
C ILE A 564 11.91 10.42 26.54
N VAL A 565 10.71 10.61 27.07
CA VAL A 565 9.60 9.67 26.94
C VAL A 565 8.72 10.12 25.78
N TYR A 566 8.50 9.27 24.79
CA TYR A 566 7.58 9.53 23.69
C TYR A 566 6.20 8.99 24.05
N PHE A 567 5.18 9.84 24.05
CA PHE A 567 3.78 9.46 24.27
C PHE A 567 3.00 9.58 22.96
N ALA A 568 2.40 8.48 22.52
CA ALA A 568 1.51 8.45 21.36
C ALA A 568 0.06 8.66 21.82
N ILE A 569 -0.67 9.52 21.12
CA ILE A 569 -2.09 9.76 21.36
C ILE A 569 -2.91 8.71 20.61
N ALA A 570 -3.94 8.18 21.29
CA ALA A 570 -4.72 7.02 20.86
C ALA A 570 -5.77 7.33 19.79
#